data_AF-A0A356WED3-F1
#
_entry.id   AF-A0A356WED3-F1
#
_cell.length_a   1.000
_cell.length_b   1.000
_cell.length_c   1.000
_cell.angle_alpha   90.00
_cell.angle_beta   90.00
_cell.angle_gamma   90.00
#
_symmetry.space_group_name_H-M   'P 1'
#
loop_
_entity.id
_entity.type
_entity.pdbx_description
1 polymer ?
#
loop_
_entity_poly.entity_id
_entity_poly.type
_entity_poly.pdbx_seq_one_letter_code
_entity_poly.pdbx_strand_id
1 'polypeptide(L)'
;MQTNVKRLARLAIAVPIALIFILLIRVIRPLVVVRIGVMRSDRIGHFVLETELQQLEIEHGIAKQPVRSFNIWYAPEPISNRVIYEMWKRVMRIWPNWFMVPVFRLNNLMPGSRAHQIPNTASTCLDVHNLIDDAPPHLSFTPSEIEIGNRTLKQMGLGEGDRFVCFIVRDAAYTKMAFPDKDMSYHDYRNCDVDDYVLAAEAVADRGLFVFRMGSVVAKPLRSTHQRVIDYANSRFRSEFMDVFLGANCEFCVSDGLGYYAIPAAFRRPNAYVNYSPFHMFYSSRACDLGIAKTVSSLKTGKRLNLSQMGENGIAQFSHTAQYLDAGVSIDSNTPEEIRDLMIEMLDRIEGSWMSQSGDDELQKSFWRKYSEVIGEQRTICHGEIRAKYGAQFLRDNRDWIL
;
A
#
# COMPACT_ATOMS: atom_id res chain seq x y z
N MET A 1 15.75 13.69 -31.84
CA MET A 1 15.26 14.86 -32.62
C MET A 1 13.74 14.80 -32.88
N GLN A 2 13.19 13.74 -33.47
CA GLN A 2 11.74 13.59 -33.74
C GLN A 2 10.83 13.67 -32.49
N THR A 3 11.28 13.15 -31.34
CA THR A 3 10.53 13.20 -30.07
C THR A 3 10.38 14.63 -29.53
N ASN A 4 11.41 15.47 -29.71
CA ASN A 4 11.38 16.88 -29.27
C ASN A 4 10.46 17.72 -30.16
N VAL A 5 10.44 17.48 -31.46
CA VAL A 5 9.53 18.16 -32.40
C VAL A 5 8.06 17.81 -32.10
N LYS A 6 7.75 16.53 -31.88
CA LYS A 6 6.39 16.09 -31.48
C LYS A 6 5.97 16.69 -30.14
N ARG A 7 6.89 16.82 -29.18
CA ARG A 7 6.64 17.44 -27.87
C ARG A 7 6.36 18.94 -28.01
N LEU A 8 7.17 19.66 -28.80
CA LEU A 8 7.00 21.09 -29.05
C LEU A 8 5.68 21.38 -29.79
N ALA A 9 5.34 20.59 -30.81
CA ALA A 9 4.06 20.72 -31.52
C ALA A 9 2.85 20.50 -30.60
N ARG A 10 2.90 19.47 -29.73
CA ARG A 10 1.86 19.24 -28.72
C ARG A 10 1.72 20.42 -27.75
N LEU A 11 2.83 21.00 -27.30
CA LEU A 11 2.81 22.17 -26.41
C LEU A 11 2.27 23.42 -27.10
N ALA A 12 2.65 23.65 -28.36
CA ALA A 12 2.18 24.79 -29.15
C ALA A 12 0.64 24.78 -29.34
N ILE A 13 0.03 23.59 -29.42
CA ILE A 13 -1.43 23.44 -29.49
C ILE A 13 -2.05 23.45 -28.09
N ALA A 14 -1.50 22.71 -27.14
CA ALA A 14 -2.12 22.51 -25.83
C ALA A 14 -2.10 23.77 -24.96
N VAL A 15 -1.06 24.60 -25.03
CA VAL A 15 -0.91 25.79 -24.17
C VAL A 15 -1.99 26.85 -24.47
N PRO A 16 -2.26 27.26 -25.74
CA PRO A 16 -3.35 28.18 -26.04
C PRO A 16 -4.73 27.65 -25.61
N ILE A 17 -5.01 26.36 -25.86
CA ILE A 17 -6.29 25.74 -25.48
C ILE A 17 -6.42 25.70 -23.95
N ALA A 18 -5.35 25.34 -23.24
CA ALA A 18 -5.31 25.36 -21.78
C ALA A 18 -5.53 26.77 -21.21
N LEU A 19 -4.94 27.79 -21.82
CA LEU A 19 -5.13 29.19 -21.43
C LEU A 19 -6.59 29.61 -21.60
N ILE A 20 -7.22 29.32 -22.74
CA ILE A 20 -8.63 29.60 -22.99
C ILE A 20 -9.51 28.89 -21.96
N PHE A 21 -9.25 27.61 -21.70
CA PHE A 21 -9.98 26.84 -20.69
C PHE A 21 -9.85 27.45 -19.29
N ILE A 22 -8.64 27.86 -18.90
CA ILE A 22 -8.38 28.49 -17.60
C ILE A 22 -9.12 29.82 -17.45
N LEU A 23 -9.16 30.64 -18.52
CA LEU A 23 -9.94 31.88 -18.51
C LEU A 23 -11.44 31.56 -18.38
N LEU A 24 -11.93 30.56 -19.10
CA LEU A 24 -13.32 30.11 -19.01
C LEU A 24 -13.70 29.67 -17.59
N ILE A 25 -12.90 28.81 -16.94
CA ILE A 25 -13.21 28.34 -15.58
C ILE A 25 -13.22 29.49 -14.55
N ARG A 26 -12.45 30.57 -14.78
CA ARG A 26 -12.49 31.76 -13.93
C ARG A 26 -13.72 32.63 -14.17
N VAL A 27 -14.14 32.78 -15.41
CA VAL A 27 -15.36 33.53 -15.77
C VAL A 27 -16.61 32.85 -15.19
N ILE A 28 -16.68 31.51 -15.26
CA ILE A 28 -17.84 30.76 -14.73
C ILE A 28 -17.81 30.54 -13.21
N ARG A 29 -16.69 30.88 -12.54
CA ARG A 29 -16.48 30.66 -11.10
C ARG A 29 -17.64 31.11 -10.20
N PRO A 30 -18.31 32.26 -10.43
CA PRO A 30 -19.44 32.67 -9.60
C PRO A 30 -20.63 31.71 -9.64
N LEU A 31 -20.75 30.91 -10.70
CA LEU A 31 -21.83 29.93 -10.89
C LEU A 31 -21.40 28.53 -10.45
N VAL A 32 -20.20 28.10 -10.86
CA VAL A 32 -19.63 26.78 -10.58
C VAL A 32 -18.11 26.85 -10.49
N VAL A 33 -17.53 26.20 -9.48
CA VAL A 33 -16.09 26.12 -9.27
C VAL A 33 -15.55 24.83 -9.90
N VAL A 34 -14.89 24.93 -11.04
CA VAL A 34 -14.14 23.81 -11.62
C VAL A 34 -12.82 23.66 -10.88
N ARG A 35 -12.55 22.49 -10.31
CA ARG A 35 -11.31 22.21 -9.57
C ARG A 35 -10.50 21.13 -10.25
N ILE A 36 -9.19 21.31 -10.20
CA ILE A 36 -8.20 20.47 -10.84
C ILE A 36 -7.46 19.70 -9.75
N GLY A 37 -7.55 18.37 -9.81
CA GLY A 37 -6.83 17.46 -8.93
C GLY A 37 -5.72 16.72 -9.67
N VAL A 38 -4.64 16.43 -8.95
CA VAL A 38 -3.50 15.66 -9.45
C VAL A 38 -3.47 14.32 -8.72
N MET A 39 -3.49 13.21 -9.45
CA MET A 39 -3.32 11.89 -8.86
C MET A 39 -1.84 11.57 -8.70
N ARG A 40 -1.48 10.81 -7.65
CA ARG A 40 -0.11 10.31 -7.46
C ARG A 40 0.08 8.97 -8.15
N SER A 41 0.29 8.99 -9.46
CA SER A 41 0.29 7.80 -10.33
C SER A 41 1.63 7.07 -10.47
N ASP A 42 2.74 7.63 -9.99
CA ASP A 42 4.10 7.12 -10.18
C ASP A 42 4.43 5.88 -9.34
N ARG A 43 3.66 5.60 -8.29
CA ARG A 43 3.86 4.48 -7.37
C ARG A 43 2.53 3.81 -7.06
N ILE A 44 2.46 2.49 -7.19
CA ILE A 44 1.20 1.74 -7.12
C ILE A 44 0.43 1.95 -5.81
N GLY A 45 1.14 1.98 -4.67
CA GLY A 45 0.50 2.16 -3.37
C GLY A 45 -0.20 3.50 -3.23
N HIS A 46 0.48 4.57 -3.65
CA HIS A 46 -0.09 5.91 -3.69
C HIS A 46 -1.21 6.00 -4.72
N PHE A 47 -1.00 5.44 -5.91
CA PHE A 47 -1.98 5.55 -6.98
C PHE A 47 -3.31 4.89 -6.64
N VAL A 48 -3.27 3.78 -5.90
CA VAL A 48 -4.45 3.03 -5.49
C VAL A 48 -5.04 3.61 -4.21
N LEU A 49 -4.32 3.54 -3.08
CA LEU A 49 -4.93 3.81 -1.78
C LEU A 49 -5.08 5.29 -1.46
N GLU A 50 -4.13 6.14 -1.90
CA GLU A 50 -4.24 7.60 -1.70
C GLU A 50 -5.45 8.14 -2.46
N THR A 51 -5.69 7.63 -3.67
CA THR A 51 -6.87 7.98 -4.49
C THR A 51 -8.18 7.49 -3.85
N GLU A 52 -8.20 6.24 -3.39
CA GLU A 52 -9.36 5.64 -2.70
C GLU A 52 -9.74 6.44 -1.45
N LEU A 53 -8.77 6.71 -0.59
CA LEU A 53 -8.99 7.49 0.64
C LEU A 53 -9.45 8.90 0.34
N GLN A 54 -8.92 9.51 -0.71
CA GLN A 54 -9.33 10.85 -1.10
C GLN A 54 -10.79 10.89 -1.57
N GLN A 55 -11.27 9.86 -2.27
CA GLN A 55 -12.70 9.78 -2.61
C GLN A 55 -13.54 9.60 -1.34
N LEU A 56 -13.13 8.69 -0.45
CA LEU A 56 -13.84 8.45 0.81
C LEU A 56 -13.92 9.71 1.68
N GLU A 57 -12.85 10.49 1.80
CA GLU A 57 -12.85 11.74 2.57
C GLU A 57 -13.76 12.80 1.96
N ILE A 58 -13.90 12.85 0.63
CA ILE A 58 -14.84 13.74 -0.05
C ILE A 58 -16.27 13.31 0.26
N GLU A 59 -16.58 12.02 0.17
CA GLU A 59 -17.90 11.44 0.40
C GLU A 59 -18.36 11.58 1.85
N HIS A 60 -17.45 11.41 2.80
CA HIS A 60 -17.71 11.58 4.24
C HIS A 60 -17.67 13.05 4.70
N GLY A 61 -17.46 14.00 3.78
CA GLY A 61 -17.47 15.43 4.09
C GLY A 61 -16.28 15.93 4.90
N ILE A 62 -15.24 15.10 5.07
CA ILE A 62 -13.97 15.46 5.72
C ILE A 62 -13.22 16.44 4.82
N ALA A 63 -13.04 16.08 3.55
CA ALA A 63 -12.48 16.95 2.54
C ALA A 63 -13.57 17.89 2.00
N LYS A 64 -13.86 18.98 2.72
CA LYS A 64 -14.92 19.94 2.34
C LYS A 64 -14.78 20.43 0.90
N GLN A 65 -15.90 20.39 0.18
CA GLN A 65 -15.99 20.81 -1.22
C GLN A 65 -16.88 22.07 -1.33
N PRO A 66 -16.62 23.01 -2.25
CA PRO A 66 -17.55 24.10 -2.52
C PRO A 66 -18.90 23.55 -3.02
N VAL A 67 -20.01 24.15 -2.59
CA VAL A 67 -21.39 23.69 -2.84
C VAL A 67 -21.69 23.43 -4.32
N ARG A 68 -21.18 24.29 -5.21
CA ARG A 68 -21.30 24.14 -6.67
C ARG A 68 -19.92 23.96 -7.26
N SER A 69 -19.39 22.74 -7.16
CA SER A 69 -18.06 22.44 -7.69
C SER A 69 -18.06 21.23 -8.62
N PHE A 70 -17.07 21.23 -9.51
CA PHE A 70 -16.88 20.19 -10.51
C PHE A 70 -15.41 19.77 -10.53
N ASN A 71 -15.14 18.51 -10.19
CA ASN A 71 -13.77 18.00 -10.08
C ASN A 71 -13.31 17.34 -11.37
N ILE A 72 -12.14 17.76 -11.84
CA ILE A 72 -11.43 17.18 -12.97
C ILE A 72 -10.06 16.73 -12.47
N TRP A 73 -9.72 15.48 -12.77
CA TRP A 73 -8.48 14.85 -12.36
C TRP A 73 -7.57 14.59 -13.55
N TYR A 74 -6.28 14.43 -13.30
CA TYR A 74 -5.35 13.83 -14.25
C TYR A 74 -4.27 13.04 -13.51
N ALA A 75 -3.69 12.06 -14.18
CA ALA A 75 -2.68 11.16 -13.63
C ALA A 75 -1.36 11.36 -14.38
N PRO A 76 -0.41 12.16 -13.85
CA PRO A 76 0.87 12.41 -14.48
C PRO A 76 1.62 11.13 -14.86
N GLU A 77 2.40 11.17 -15.94
CA GLU A 77 3.33 10.08 -16.25
C GLU A 77 4.55 10.10 -15.32
N PRO A 78 5.14 8.94 -14.97
CA PRO A 78 4.72 7.60 -15.37
C PRO A 78 3.49 7.10 -14.60
N ILE A 79 2.61 6.36 -15.26
CA ILE A 79 1.52 5.63 -14.61
C ILE A 79 2.00 4.23 -14.21
N SER A 80 1.95 3.92 -12.92
CA SER A 80 2.48 2.69 -12.30
C SER A 80 1.67 1.43 -12.59
N ASN A 81 0.38 1.54 -12.91
CA ASN A 81 -0.44 0.44 -13.40
C ASN A 81 -1.56 0.95 -14.31
N ARG A 82 -1.58 0.53 -15.58
CA ARG A 82 -2.58 1.00 -16.55
C ARG A 82 -3.99 0.44 -16.32
N VAL A 83 -4.12 -0.73 -15.72
CA VAL A 83 -5.42 -1.34 -15.40
C VAL A 83 -6.11 -0.52 -14.31
N ILE A 84 -5.39 -0.17 -13.24
CA ILE A 84 -5.90 0.74 -12.20
C ILE A 84 -6.29 2.10 -12.79
N TYR A 85 -5.52 2.64 -13.73
CA TYR A 85 -5.86 3.90 -14.39
C TYR A 85 -7.19 3.83 -15.15
N GLU A 86 -7.44 2.75 -15.88
CA GLU A 86 -8.71 2.56 -16.57
C GLU A 86 -9.87 2.28 -15.61
N MET A 87 -9.64 1.61 -14.47
CA MET A 87 -10.63 1.48 -13.40
C MET A 87 -11.00 2.84 -12.81
N TRP A 88 -10.01 3.68 -12.47
CA TRP A 88 -10.27 5.02 -11.95
C TRP A 88 -11.00 5.91 -12.95
N LYS A 89 -10.79 5.74 -14.26
CA LYS A 89 -11.55 6.48 -15.29
C LYS A 89 -13.04 6.13 -15.32
N ARG A 90 -13.44 4.96 -14.80
CA ARG A 90 -14.85 4.57 -14.64
C ARG A 90 -15.50 5.24 -13.42
N VAL A 91 -14.71 5.59 -12.41
CA VAL A 91 -15.17 6.19 -11.15
C VAL A 91 -15.07 7.72 -11.18
N MET A 92 -13.98 8.24 -11.75
CA MET A 92 -13.57 9.63 -11.66
C MET A 92 -13.47 10.28 -13.05
N ARG A 93 -13.68 11.60 -13.09
CA ARG A 93 -13.50 12.39 -14.31
C ARG A 93 -12.02 12.67 -14.53
N ILE A 94 -11.34 11.75 -15.20
CA ILE A 94 -9.92 11.87 -15.52
C ILE A 94 -9.75 12.34 -16.96
N TRP A 95 -9.11 13.50 -17.11
CA TRP A 95 -8.85 14.13 -18.40
C TRP A 95 -7.42 13.87 -18.88
N PRO A 96 -7.14 13.93 -20.19
CA PRO A 96 -5.87 13.50 -20.75
C PRO A 96 -4.70 14.44 -20.38
N ASN A 97 -3.54 13.83 -20.09
CA ASN A 97 -2.34 14.54 -19.63
C ASN A 97 -1.84 15.62 -20.59
N TRP A 98 -1.98 15.42 -21.91
CA TRP A 98 -1.52 16.40 -22.90
C TRP A 98 -2.21 17.77 -22.72
N PHE A 99 -3.44 17.76 -22.22
CA PHE A 99 -4.25 18.94 -21.95
C PHE A 99 -4.12 19.39 -20.50
N MET A 100 -4.27 18.45 -19.55
CA MET A 100 -4.33 18.77 -18.13
C MET A 100 -3.00 19.22 -17.51
N VAL A 101 -1.86 18.74 -18.02
CA VAL A 101 -0.55 19.17 -17.51
C VAL A 101 -0.29 20.65 -17.80
N PRO A 102 -0.49 21.17 -19.03
CA PRO A 102 -0.48 22.61 -19.28
C PRO A 102 -1.51 23.38 -18.46
N VAL A 103 -2.76 22.88 -18.36
CA VAL A 103 -3.83 23.53 -17.57
C VAL A 103 -3.40 23.71 -16.12
N PHE A 104 -2.89 22.66 -15.48
CA PHE A 104 -2.46 22.73 -14.08
C PHE A 104 -1.30 23.72 -13.89
N ARG A 105 -0.26 23.64 -14.74
CA ARG A 105 0.90 24.54 -14.68
C ARG A 105 0.51 26.01 -14.85
N LEU A 106 -0.29 26.32 -15.87
CA LEU A 106 -0.75 27.68 -16.14
C LEU A 106 -1.69 28.20 -15.05
N ASN A 107 -2.56 27.34 -14.49
CA ASN A 107 -3.42 27.73 -13.38
C ASN A 107 -2.57 28.22 -12.20
N ASN A 108 -1.49 27.49 -11.89
CA ASN A 108 -0.61 27.79 -10.74
C ASN A 108 0.20 29.09 -10.91
N LEU A 109 0.38 29.56 -12.15
CA LEU A 109 1.08 30.82 -12.45
C LEU A 109 0.17 32.06 -12.33
N MET A 110 -1.13 31.87 -12.18
CA MET A 110 -2.11 32.96 -12.23
C MET A 110 -2.74 33.24 -10.85
N PRO A 111 -3.12 34.50 -10.56
CA PRO A 111 -3.80 34.84 -9.31
C PRO A 111 -5.09 34.05 -9.10
N GLY A 112 -5.38 33.70 -7.84
CA GLY A 112 -6.58 32.95 -7.47
C GLY A 112 -6.55 31.44 -7.80
N SER A 113 -5.39 30.90 -8.20
CA SER A 113 -5.18 29.49 -8.55
C SER A 113 -5.74 28.48 -7.55
N ARG A 114 -5.57 28.75 -6.25
CA ARG A 114 -6.03 27.88 -5.14
C ARG A 114 -7.52 27.58 -5.17
N ALA A 115 -8.36 28.50 -5.68
CA ALA A 115 -9.79 28.26 -5.79
C ALA A 115 -10.15 27.15 -6.79
N HIS A 116 -9.25 26.87 -7.74
CA HIS A 116 -9.41 25.87 -8.79
C HIS A 116 -8.50 24.65 -8.59
N GLN A 117 -7.92 24.49 -7.38
CA GLN A 117 -7.15 23.30 -7.02
C GLN A 117 -7.96 22.45 -6.05
N ILE A 118 -7.86 21.13 -6.20
CA ILE A 118 -8.26 20.22 -5.13
C ILE A 118 -7.09 20.19 -4.15
N PRO A 119 -7.30 20.60 -2.88
CA PRO A 119 -6.22 20.60 -1.90
C PRO A 119 -5.79 19.16 -1.60
N ASN A 120 -4.55 19.01 -1.17
CA ASN A 120 -4.13 17.77 -0.54
C ASN A 120 -4.97 17.55 0.71
N THR A 121 -5.27 16.30 0.99
CA THR A 121 -6.06 15.90 2.16
C THR A 121 -5.20 15.07 3.11
N ALA A 122 -5.80 14.50 4.16
CA ALA A 122 -5.10 13.60 5.06
C ALA A 122 -4.79 12.25 4.40
N SER A 123 -5.41 11.99 3.25
CA SER A 123 -5.19 10.82 2.41
C SER A 123 -3.73 10.72 2.00
N THR A 124 -3.05 9.86 2.71
CA THR A 124 -1.76 9.30 2.32
C THR A 124 -1.97 7.80 2.07
N CYS A 125 -0.94 6.99 2.05
CA CYS A 125 -1.08 5.54 2.17
C CYS A 125 -1.48 5.10 3.60
N LEU A 126 -2.10 5.96 4.40
CA LEU A 126 -2.51 5.71 5.77
C LEU A 126 -3.94 6.22 5.94
N ASP A 127 -4.84 5.34 6.38
CA ASP A 127 -6.23 5.69 6.63
C ASP A 127 -6.39 6.23 8.06
N VAL A 128 -6.02 7.51 8.23
CA VAL A 128 -6.06 8.19 9.53
C VAL A 128 -7.47 8.54 10.00
N HIS A 129 -8.48 8.28 9.17
CA HIS A 129 -9.89 8.53 9.46
C HIS A 129 -10.72 7.23 9.55
N ASN A 130 -10.09 6.06 9.43
CA ASN A 130 -10.71 4.73 9.50
C ASN A 130 -11.88 4.53 8.53
N LEU A 131 -11.78 5.09 7.32
CA LEU A 131 -12.88 5.10 6.34
C LEU A 131 -13.00 3.80 5.55
N ILE A 132 -11.93 3.03 5.40
CA ILE A 132 -11.91 1.86 4.53
C ILE A 132 -12.90 0.79 5.00
N ASP A 133 -12.93 0.49 6.30
CA ASP A 133 -13.75 -0.60 6.84
C ASP A 133 -15.25 -0.33 6.70
N ASP A 134 -15.65 0.95 6.67
CA ASP A 134 -17.05 1.38 6.71
C ASP A 134 -17.62 1.70 5.31
N ALA A 135 -16.84 1.49 4.24
CA ALA A 135 -17.24 1.85 2.88
C ALA A 135 -16.98 0.73 1.86
N PRO A 136 -17.85 0.55 0.85
CA PRO A 136 -17.58 -0.38 -0.25
C PRO A 136 -16.39 0.10 -1.10
N PRO A 137 -15.71 -0.81 -1.84
CA PRO A 137 -14.64 -0.44 -2.75
C PRO A 137 -15.19 0.36 -3.95
N HIS A 138 -14.50 1.42 -4.37
CA HIS A 138 -14.84 2.14 -5.61
C HIS A 138 -14.43 1.37 -6.87
N LEU A 139 -13.29 0.66 -6.79
CA LEU A 139 -12.75 -0.10 -7.91
C LEU A 139 -13.50 -1.41 -8.06
N SER A 140 -13.86 -1.74 -9.29
CA SER A 140 -14.55 -2.99 -9.65
C SER A 140 -14.11 -3.49 -11.01
N PHE A 141 -14.14 -4.81 -11.18
CA PHE A 141 -13.89 -5.45 -12.47
C PHE A 141 -15.17 -5.49 -13.32
N THR A 142 -15.00 -5.39 -14.64
CA THR A 142 -16.08 -5.69 -15.58
C THR A 142 -16.29 -7.20 -15.70
N PRO A 143 -17.46 -7.67 -16.19
CA PRO A 143 -17.69 -9.10 -16.43
C PRO A 143 -16.63 -9.75 -17.33
N SER A 144 -16.15 -9.05 -18.36
CA SER A 144 -15.08 -9.55 -19.23
C SER A 144 -13.73 -9.62 -18.53
N GLU A 145 -13.42 -8.66 -17.65
CA GLU A 145 -12.22 -8.69 -16.83
C GLU A 145 -12.26 -9.89 -15.87
N ILE A 146 -13.41 -10.17 -15.24
CA ILE A 146 -13.61 -11.35 -14.38
C ILE A 146 -13.38 -12.65 -15.18
N GLU A 147 -13.93 -12.76 -16.38
CA GLU A 147 -13.74 -13.94 -17.23
C GLU A 147 -12.25 -14.16 -17.59
N ILE A 148 -11.54 -13.08 -17.95
CA ILE A 148 -10.10 -13.14 -18.26
C ILE A 148 -9.33 -13.62 -17.03
N GLY A 149 -9.58 -13.03 -15.86
CA GLY A 149 -8.92 -13.42 -14.62
C GLY A 149 -9.13 -14.89 -14.27
N ASN A 150 -10.39 -15.35 -14.28
CA ASN A 150 -10.74 -16.74 -14.00
C ASN A 150 -10.11 -17.71 -15.01
N ARG A 151 -10.06 -17.34 -16.29
CA ARG A 151 -9.40 -18.13 -17.33
C ARG A 151 -7.90 -18.25 -17.05
N THR A 152 -7.25 -17.17 -16.62
CA THR A 152 -5.83 -17.19 -16.28
C THR A 152 -5.56 -18.00 -15.01
N LEU A 153 -6.41 -17.93 -13.98
CA LEU A 153 -6.32 -18.80 -12.80
C LEU A 153 -6.40 -20.29 -13.18
N LYS A 154 -7.32 -20.65 -14.09
CA LYS A 154 -7.42 -22.02 -14.61
C LYS A 154 -6.16 -22.48 -15.33
N GLN A 155 -5.49 -21.59 -16.06
CA GLN A 155 -4.20 -21.89 -16.72
C GLN A 155 -3.05 -22.06 -15.72
N MET A 156 -3.17 -21.49 -14.51
CA MET A 156 -2.24 -21.69 -13.40
C MET A 156 -2.53 -22.97 -12.60
N GLY A 157 -3.62 -23.67 -12.90
CA GLY A 157 -4.01 -24.93 -12.25
C GLY A 157 -5.11 -24.80 -11.19
N LEU A 158 -5.70 -23.62 -11.01
CA LEU A 158 -6.80 -23.44 -10.06
C LEU A 158 -8.13 -23.89 -10.67
N GLY A 159 -8.88 -24.68 -9.91
CA GLY A 159 -10.26 -25.06 -10.16
C GLY A 159 -11.26 -24.00 -9.71
N GLU A 160 -12.54 -24.28 -9.97
CA GLU A 160 -13.64 -23.47 -9.45
C GLU A 160 -13.75 -23.64 -7.93
N GLY A 161 -13.83 -22.52 -7.20
CA GLY A 161 -13.89 -22.52 -5.74
C GLY A 161 -12.53 -22.62 -5.02
N ASP A 162 -11.43 -22.80 -5.75
CA ASP A 162 -10.10 -22.78 -5.14
C ASP A 162 -9.79 -21.39 -4.57
N ARG A 163 -9.38 -21.37 -3.31
CA ARG A 163 -9.01 -20.17 -2.55
C ARG A 163 -7.51 -19.93 -2.68
N PHE A 164 -7.10 -18.67 -2.62
CA PHE A 164 -5.69 -18.33 -2.70
C PHE A 164 -5.30 -17.13 -1.86
N VAL A 165 -4.02 -17.13 -1.47
CA VAL A 165 -3.36 -16.07 -0.73
C VAL A 165 -2.28 -15.45 -1.61
N CYS A 166 -2.06 -14.15 -1.48
CA CYS A 166 -0.93 -13.48 -2.10
C CYS A 166 0.12 -13.14 -1.03
N PHE A 167 1.38 -13.16 -1.39
CA PHE A 167 2.42 -12.51 -0.58
C PHE A 167 3.39 -11.75 -1.47
N ILE A 168 3.94 -10.66 -0.94
CA ILE A 168 4.95 -9.87 -1.63
C ILE A 168 6.06 -9.49 -0.68
N VAL A 169 7.29 -9.59 -1.17
CA VAL A 169 8.51 -9.37 -0.38
C VAL A 169 9.30 -8.27 -1.06
N ARG A 170 9.66 -7.23 -0.31
CA ARG A 170 10.47 -6.13 -0.80
C ARG A 170 11.93 -6.56 -0.91
N ASP A 171 12.50 -6.30 -2.07
CA ASP A 171 13.94 -6.34 -2.29
C ASP A 171 14.42 -5.08 -3.02
N ALA A 172 15.74 -4.97 -3.20
CA ALA A 172 16.35 -3.82 -3.86
C ALA A 172 16.25 -3.87 -5.41
N ALA A 173 15.79 -4.96 -6.02
CA ALA A 173 15.81 -5.12 -7.48
C ALA A 173 14.84 -4.16 -8.17
N TYR A 174 13.61 -4.02 -7.65
CA TYR A 174 12.62 -3.12 -8.22
C TYR A 174 13.09 -1.66 -8.19
N THR A 175 13.58 -1.17 -7.05
CA THR A 175 13.99 0.24 -6.92
C THR A 175 15.20 0.57 -7.77
N LYS A 176 16.18 -0.35 -7.85
CA LYS A 176 17.35 -0.22 -8.74
C LYS A 176 16.95 -0.15 -10.22
N MET A 177 15.97 -0.95 -10.64
CA MET A 177 15.50 -0.93 -12.03
C MET A 177 14.61 0.28 -12.33
N ALA A 178 13.70 0.64 -11.43
CA ALA A 178 12.72 1.72 -11.65
C ALA A 178 13.35 3.12 -11.50
N PHE A 179 14.40 3.25 -10.69
CA PHE A 179 15.06 4.53 -10.41
C PHE A 179 16.59 4.38 -10.51
N PRO A 180 17.14 4.06 -11.69
CA PRO A 180 18.57 3.74 -11.85
C PRO A 180 19.50 4.91 -11.46
N ASP A 181 19.02 6.14 -11.60
CA ASP A 181 19.78 7.36 -11.33
C ASP A 181 19.60 7.89 -9.89
N LYS A 182 18.91 7.16 -9.01
CA LYS A 182 18.63 7.59 -7.62
C LYS A 182 19.16 6.56 -6.63
N ASP A 183 19.94 7.03 -5.67
CA ASP A 183 20.29 6.23 -4.51
C ASP A 183 19.08 6.10 -3.58
N MET A 184 18.62 4.85 -3.41
CA MET A 184 17.49 4.48 -2.57
C MET A 184 17.91 3.66 -1.34
N SER A 185 19.22 3.57 -1.05
CA SER A 185 19.80 2.78 0.04
C SER A 185 19.34 3.20 1.44
N TYR A 186 18.88 4.44 1.58
CA TYR A 186 18.25 4.93 2.81
C TYR A 186 17.00 4.11 3.22
N HIS A 187 16.42 3.32 2.31
CA HIS A 187 15.32 2.40 2.58
C HIS A 187 15.74 0.92 2.68
N ASP A 188 17.03 0.59 2.67
CA ASP A 188 17.49 -0.81 2.65
C ASP A 188 17.12 -1.60 3.89
N TYR A 189 16.93 -0.95 5.05
CA TYR A 189 16.42 -1.59 6.27
C TYR A 189 15.08 -2.33 6.07
N ARG A 190 14.32 -1.97 5.04
CA ARG A 190 13.03 -2.55 4.70
C ARG A 190 13.13 -3.80 3.84
N ASN A 191 14.27 -4.04 3.19
CA ASN A 191 14.42 -5.19 2.32
C ASN A 191 14.38 -6.49 3.14
N CYS A 192 13.84 -7.54 2.56
CA CYS A 192 13.65 -8.84 3.20
C CYS A 192 14.16 -9.96 2.27
N ASP A 193 14.36 -11.15 2.85
CA ASP A 193 14.64 -12.35 2.08
C ASP A 193 13.32 -13.09 1.80
N VAL A 194 13.10 -13.48 0.54
CA VAL A 194 11.93 -14.26 0.12
C VAL A 194 11.97 -15.71 0.60
N ASP A 195 13.15 -16.26 0.88
CA ASP A 195 13.31 -17.64 1.37
C ASP A 195 12.71 -17.79 2.79
N ASP A 196 12.68 -16.71 3.58
CA ASP A 196 12.06 -16.69 4.92
C ASP A 196 10.54 -16.97 4.86
N TYR A 197 9.91 -16.78 3.70
CA TYR A 197 8.46 -16.93 3.50
C TYR A 197 8.06 -18.34 3.04
N VAL A 198 9.02 -19.18 2.65
CA VAL A 198 8.73 -20.52 2.08
C VAL A 198 7.98 -21.38 3.09
N LEU A 199 8.44 -21.41 4.34
CA LEU A 199 7.80 -22.19 5.41
C LEU A 199 6.33 -21.79 5.62
N ALA A 200 6.06 -20.49 5.58
CA ALA A 200 4.72 -19.95 5.75
C ALA A 200 3.83 -20.20 4.53
N ALA A 201 4.38 -20.06 3.32
CA ALA A 201 3.69 -20.35 2.08
C ALA A 201 3.30 -21.84 1.98
N GLU A 202 4.20 -22.75 2.32
CA GLU A 202 3.92 -24.19 2.33
C GLU A 202 2.88 -24.55 3.40
N ALA A 203 2.95 -23.96 4.60
CA ALA A 203 1.96 -24.20 5.65
C ALA A 203 0.53 -23.75 5.26
N VAL A 204 0.38 -22.61 4.56
CA VAL A 204 -0.92 -22.18 4.02
C VAL A 204 -1.36 -23.10 2.88
N ALA A 205 -0.41 -23.61 2.08
CA ALA A 205 -0.71 -24.50 0.98
C ALA A 205 -1.15 -25.90 1.42
N ASP A 206 -0.60 -26.39 2.54
CA ASP A 206 -1.03 -27.62 3.23
C ASP A 206 -2.46 -27.51 3.75
N ARG A 207 -2.95 -26.30 4.04
CA ARG A 207 -4.36 -26.02 4.36
C ARG A 207 -5.27 -26.02 3.14
N GLY A 208 -4.74 -26.30 1.95
CA GLY A 208 -5.52 -26.48 0.72
C GLY A 208 -5.56 -25.26 -0.19
N LEU A 209 -4.96 -24.13 0.19
CA LEU A 209 -5.00 -22.90 -0.58
C LEU A 209 -3.85 -22.83 -1.58
N PHE A 210 -4.06 -22.08 -2.66
CA PHE A 210 -2.95 -21.64 -3.52
C PHE A 210 -2.25 -20.43 -2.89
N VAL A 211 -0.93 -20.34 -3.10
CA VAL A 211 -0.13 -19.23 -2.57
C VAL A 211 0.68 -18.62 -3.70
N PHE A 212 0.40 -17.36 -4.00
CA PHE A 212 1.08 -16.62 -5.06
C PHE A 212 2.10 -15.66 -4.50
N ARG A 213 3.36 -15.86 -4.90
CA ARG A 213 4.40 -14.86 -4.70
C ARG A 213 4.30 -13.79 -5.77
N MET A 214 3.92 -12.59 -5.35
CA MET A 214 3.73 -11.42 -6.18
C MET A 214 5.04 -10.66 -6.41
N GLY A 215 5.05 -9.79 -7.42
CA GLY A 215 6.20 -8.95 -7.76
C GLY A 215 6.28 -8.71 -9.27
N SER A 216 6.76 -7.52 -9.64
CA SER A 216 7.02 -7.18 -11.05
C SER A 216 8.48 -7.39 -11.44
N VAL A 217 9.38 -7.10 -10.50
CA VAL A 217 10.84 -7.21 -10.63
C VAL A 217 11.36 -7.65 -9.29
N VAL A 218 12.12 -8.73 -9.31
CA VAL A 218 12.50 -9.46 -8.10
C VAL A 218 13.94 -9.90 -8.17
N ALA A 219 14.64 -9.91 -7.04
CA ALA A 219 16.05 -10.23 -6.97
C ALA A 219 16.33 -11.73 -7.17
N LYS A 220 15.47 -12.59 -6.63
CA LYS A 220 15.61 -14.05 -6.73
C LYS A 220 14.25 -14.75 -6.87
N PRO A 221 14.23 -15.97 -7.46
CA PRO A 221 13.04 -16.81 -7.52
C PRO A 221 12.69 -17.41 -6.16
N LEU A 222 11.40 -17.64 -5.94
CA LEU A 222 10.90 -18.41 -4.80
C LEU A 222 11.18 -19.89 -5.04
N ARG A 223 11.72 -20.58 -4.04
CA ARG A 223 12.02 -22.01 -4.10
C ARG A 223 11.13 -22.77 -3.13
N SER A 224 10.07 -23.37 -3.66
CA SER A 224 9.21 -24.31 -2.94
C SER A 224 8.97 -25.54 -3.82
N THR A 225 8.79 -26.70 -3.18
CA THR A 225 8.42 -27.94 -3.88
C THR A 225 6.91 -28.21 -3.85
N HIS A 226 6.16 -27.41 -3.09
CA HIS A 226 4.72 -27.58 -2.92
C HIS A 226 3.97 -27.09 -4.18
N GLN A 227 3.13 -27.95 -4.77
CA GLN A 227 2.49 -27.70 -6.06
C GLN A 227 1.55 -26.49 -6.08
N ARG A 228 0.98 -26.12 -4.93
CA ARG A 228 0.12 -24.94 -4.79
C ARG A 228 0.86 -23.64 -4.46
N VAL A 229 2.18 -23.69 -4.31
CA VAL A 229 3.02 -22.49 -4.11
C VAL A 229 3.57 -22.06 -5.48
N ILE A 230 3.15 -20.89 -5.95
CA ILE A 230 3.40 -20.40 -7.31
C ILE A 230 4.24 -19.13 -7.25
N ASP A 231 5.44 -19.18 -7.83
CA ASP A 231 6.26 -17.99 -8.10
C ASP A 231 5.69 -17.18 -9.27
N TYR A 232 4.57 -16.50 -9.02
CA TYR A 232 3.86 -15.73 -10.04
C TYR A 232 4.76 -14.64 -10.65
N ALA A 233 5.58 -13.97 -9.83
CA ALA A 233 6.50 -12.93 -10.28
C ALA A 233 7.49 -13.39 -11.36
N ASN A 234 7.93 -14.66 -11.32
CA ASN A 234 8.80 -15.27 -12.33
C ASN A 234 8.05 -16.17 -13.33
N SER A 235 6.72 -16.07 -13.39
CA SER A 235 5.89 -16.87 -14.29
C SER A 235 5.57 -16.11 -15.58
N ARG A 236 5.21 -16.87 -16.63
CA ARG A 236 4.68 -16.30 -17.89
C ARG A 236 3.34 -15.58 -17.75
N PHE A 237 2.68 -15.74 -16.60
CA PHE A 237 1.34 -15.19 -16.36
C PHE A 237 1.37 -13.79 -15.76
N ARG A 238 2.55 -13.30 -15.35
CA ARG A 238 2.68 -11.98 -14.74
C ARG A 238 2.26 -10.89 -15.72
N SER A 239 1.29 -10.08 -15.34
CA SER A 239 0.80 -8.95 -16.11
C SER A 239 0.23 -7.87 -15.20
N GLU A 240 0.18 -6.61 -15.66
CA GLU A 240 -0.44 -5.51 -14.89
C GLU A 240 -1.89 -5.83 -14.50
N PHE A 241 -2.62 -6.56 -15.35
CA PHE A 241 -3.98 -7.01 -15.08
C PHE A 241 -4.02 -8.06 -13.97
N MET A 242 -3.22 -9.13 -14.08
CA MET A 242 -3.22 -10.18 -13.06
C MET A 242 -2.63 -9.71 -11.73
N ASP A 243 -1.74 -8.71 -11.73
CA ASP A 243 -1.26 -8.07 -10.50
C ASP A 243 -2.43 -7.47 -9.71
N VAL A 244 -3.40 -6.84 -10.39
CA VAL A 244 -4.59 -6.26 -9.74
C VAL A 244 -5.61 -7.34 -9.43
N PHE A 245 -5.85 -8.26 -10.38
CA PHE A 245 -6.84 -9.33 -10.24
C PHE A 245 -6.56 -10.25 -9.06
N LEU A 246 -5.31 -10.70 -8.89
CA LEU A 246 -4.90 -11.55 -7.77
C LEU A 246 -5.05 -10.80 -6.44
N GLY A 247 -4.51 -9.58 -6.33
CA GLY A 247 -4.60 -8.80 -5.08
C GLY A 247 -6.04 -8.46 -4.68
N ALA A 248 -6.94 -8.28 -5.64
CA ALA A 248 -8.34 -7.96 -5.38
C ALA A 248 -9.21 -9.18 -5.02
N ASN A 249 -8.78 -10.39 -5.37
CA ASN A 249 -9.56 -11.63 -5.19
C ASN A 249 -8.93 -12.62 -4.22
N CYS A 250 -7.80 -12.30 -3.60
CA CYS A 250 -7.19 -13.16 -2.59
C CYS A 250 -8.02 -13.20 -1.29
N GLU A 251 -7.80 -14.24 -0.50
CA GLU A 251 -8.31 -14.36 0.88
C GLU A 251 -7.69 -13.29 1.77
N PHE A 252 -6.37 -13.12 1.65
CA PHE A 252 -5.60 -12.04 2.24
C PHE A 252 -4.29 -11.86 1.47
N CYS A 253 -3.59 -10.74 1.73
CA CYS A 253 -2.24 -10.51 1.22
C CYS A 253 -1.24 -10.35 2.35
N VAL A 254 -0.08 -10.96 2.21
CA VAL A 254 1.05 -10.78 3.11
C VAL A 254 2.01 -9.74 2.54
N SER A 255 2.45 -8.76 3.34
CA SER A 255 3.29 -7.65 2.90
C SER A 255 4.19 -7.12 4.01
N ASP A 256 5.35 -6.57 3.66
CA ASP A 256 6.27 -5.88 4.57
C ASP A 256 6.07 -4.35 4.64
N GLY A 257 4.89 -3.89 4.21
CA GLY A 257 4.56 -2.46 4.15
C GLY A 257 4.99 -1.79 2.84
N LEU A 258 5.33 -2.55 1.80
CA LEU A 258 5.53 -2.02 0.45
C LEU A 258 4.19 -1.80 -0.27
N GLY A 259 4.14 -0.83 -1.19
CA GLY A 259 2.89 -0.28 -1.75
C GLY A 259 1.91 -1.22 -2.46
N TYR A 260 2.22 -2.51 -2.67
CA TYR A 260 1.26 -3.45 -3.28
C TYR A 260 0.09 -3.80 -2.35
N TYR A 261 0.25 -3.71 -1.02
CA TYR A 261 -0.83 -3.94 -0.03
C TYR A 261 -2.06 -3.04 -0.28
N ALA A 262 -1.84 -1.90 -0.93
CA ALA A 262 -2.87 -0.95 -1.33
C ALA A 262 -3.93 -1.57 -2.23
N ILE A 263 -3.57 -2.53 -3.10
CA ILE A 263 -4.53 -3.20 -3.98
C ILE A 263 -5.49 -4.04 -3.13
N PRO A 264 -5.05 -5.03 -2.32
CA PRO A 264 -5.92 -5.74 -1.40
C PRO A 264 -6.77 -4.80 -0.55
N ALA A 265 -6.17 -3.76 0.05
CA ALA A 265 -6.90 -2.82 0.90
C ALA A 265 -8.01 -2.05 0.16
N ALA A 266 -7.73 -1.54 -1.04
CA ALA A 266 -8.72 -0.84 -1.85
C ALA A 266 -9.87 -1.75 -2.31
N PHE A 267 -9.65 -3.06 -2.43
CA PHE A 267 -10.68 -4.06 -2.70
C PHE A 267 -11.24 -4.73 -1.44
N ARG A 268 -10.97 -4.16 -0.25
CA ARG A 268 -11.43 -4.63 1.06
C ARG A 268 -10.98 -6.04 1.43
N ARG A 269 -9.89 -6.52 0.85
CA ARG A 269 -9.21 -7.75 1.28
C ARG A 269 -8.33 -7.48 2.51
N PRO A 270 -8.28 -8.40 3.49
CA PRO A 270 -7.36 -8.31 4.63
C PRO A 270 -5.89 -8.29 4.21
N ASN A 271 -5.05 -7.63 5.00
CA ASN A 271 -3.59 -7.75 4.91
C ASN A 271 -3.00 -8.31 6.20
N ALA A 272 -2.02 -9.21 6.04
CA ALA A 272 -1.15 -9.67 7.11
C ALA A 272 0.25 -9.04 6.93
N TYR A 273 0.70 -8.26 7.90
CA TYR A 273 1.97 -7.56 7.81
C TYR A 273 3.06 -8.30 8.57
N VAL A 274 4.12 -8.71 7.90
CA VAL A 274 5.33 -9.29 8.51
C VAL A 274 6.52 -8.46 8.12
N ASN A 275 7.61 -8.49 8.88
CA ASN A 275 8.78 -7.66 8.64
C ASN A 275 8.42 -6.17 8.54
N TYR A 276 7.35 -5.74 9.22
CA TYR A 276 6.83 -4.41 9.01
C TYR A 276 7.85 -3.35 9.43
N SER A 277 8.12 -2.41 8.52
CA SER A 277 9.02 -1.29 8.76
C SER A 277 8.71 -0.12 7.80
N PRO A 278 8.73 1.14 8.27
CA PRO A 278 9.16 1.61 9.60
C PRO A 278 8.12 1.42 10.71
N PHE A 279 8.57 1.25 11.95
CA PHE A 279 7.73 0.87 13.10
C PHE A 279 6.59 1.86 13.38
N HIS A 280 6.87 3.17 13.46
CA HIS A 280 5.88 4.21 13.74
C HIS A 280 4.78 4.40 12.69
N MET A 281 4.91 3.82 11.49
CA MET A 281 3.89 3.93 10.44
C MET A 281 3.04 2.66 10.36
N PHE A 282 2.93 1.86 11.41
CA PHE A 282 2.21 0.58 11.37
C PHE A 282 0.80 0.71 10.79
N TYR A 283 0.43 -0.12 9.82
CA TYR A 283 -0.91 -0.09 9.24
C TYR A 283 -1.92 -0.64 10.25
N SER A 284 -2.59 0.27 10.95
CA SER A 284 -3.37 -0.05 12.14
C SER A 284 -4.87 0.29 12.02
N SER A 285 -5.29 0.88 10.92
CA SER A 285 -6.63 1.48 10.80
C SER A 285 -7.75 0.48 10.57
N ARG A 286 -7.43 -0.74 10.12
CA ARG A 286 -8.40 -1.75 9.70
C ARG A 286 -8.52 -2.90 10.68
N ALA A 287 -9.74 -3.27 11.04
CA ALA A 287 -10.02 -4.34 12.01
C ALA A 287 -9.69 -5.74 11.48
N CYS A 288 -9.70 -5.92 10.15
CA CYS A 288 -9.35 -7.19 9.51
C CYS A 288 -7.84 -7.40 9.34
N ASP A 289 -7.03 -6.36 9.57
CA ASP A 289 -5.59 -6.44 9.37
C ASP A 289 -4.88 -6.96 10.64
N LEU A 290 -3.78 -7.65 10.43
CA LEU A 290 -2.95 -8.26 11.46
C LEU A 290 -1.48 -8.00 11.12
N GLY A 291 -0.59 -7.84 12.11
CA GLY A 291 0.83 -7.87 11.77
C GLY A 291 1.83 -7.94 12.90
N ILE A 292 3.09 -8.02 12.50
CA ILE A 292 4.30 -7.98 13.33
C ILE A 292 5.38 -7.14 12.62
N ALA A 293 6.17 -6.42 13.41
CA ALA A 293 7.26 -5.60 12.94
C ALA A 293 8.60 -6.35 12.98
N LYS A 294 9.59 -5.81 12.26
CA LYS A 294 10.98 -6.24 12.37
C LYS A 294 11.51 -6.13 13.79
N THR A 295 12.42 -7.02 14.15
CA THR A 295 13.08 -7.02 15.46
C THR A 295 14.22 -6.03 15.47
N VAL A 296 14.27 -5.16 16.48
CA VAL A 296 15.40 -4.25 16.69
C VAL A 296 16.29 -4.78 17.81
N SER A 297 17.59 -4.92 17.55
CA SER A 297 18.56 -5.45 18.53
C SER A 297 19.76 -4.53 18.68
N SER A 298 20.33 -4.46 19.89
CA SER A 298 21.56 -3.72 20.12
C SER A 298 22.75 -4.44 19.49
N LEU A 299 23.53 -3.76 18.65
CA LEU A 299 24.77 -4.32 18.10
C LEU A 299 25.83 -4.56 19.18
N LYS A 300 25.75 -3.86 20.32
CA LYS A 300 26.69 -4.01 21.43
C LYS A 300 26.44 -5.29 22.23
N THR A 301 25.19 -5.62 22.49
CA THR A 301 24.82 -6.74 23.39
C THR A 301 24.27 -7.94 22.64
N GLY A 302 23.88 -7.79 21.38
CA GLY A 302 23.15 -8.78 20.61
C GLY A 302 21.73 -9.04 21.12
N LYS A 303 21.24 -8.28 22.11
CA LYS A 303 19.92 -8.46 22.69
C LYS A 303 18.89 -7.60 21.99
N ARG A 304 17.69 -8.15 21.82
CA ARG A 304 16.50 -7.40 21.39
C ARG A 304 16.22 -6.23 22.34
N LEU A 305 15.84 -5.10 21.76
CA LEU A 305 15.32 -3.95 22.51
C LEU A 305 13.83 -4.13 22.80
N ASN A 306 13.41 -3.81 24.02
CA ASN A 306 11.99 -3.69 24.35
C ASN A 306 11.42 -2.34 23.87
N LEU A 307 10.10 -2.19 23.91
CA LEU A 307 9.43 -0.98 23.44
C LEU A 307 9.86 0.27 24.21
N SER A 308 10.06 0.18 25.53
CA SER A 308 10.57 1.31 26.33
C SER A 308 11.93 1.80 25.83
N GLN A 309 12.88 0.88 25.61
CA GLN A 309 14.21 1.20 25.07
C GLN A 309 14.13 1.79 23.66
N MET A 310 13.21 1.30 22.82
CA MET A 310 12.98 1.88 21.49
C MET A 310 12.44 3.31 21.57
N GLY A 311 11.56 3.60 22.54
CA GLY A 311 11.01 4.93 22.77
C GLY A 311 12.02 5.92 23.34
N GLU A 312 12.74 5.54 24.40
CA GLU A 312 13.74 6.38 25.08
C GLU A 312 14.85 6.87 24.15
N ASN A 313 15.22 6.05 23.16
CA ASN A 313 16.28 6.37 22.20
C ASN A 313 15.73 6.92 20.86
N GLY A 314 14.42 7.17 20.75
CA GLY A 314 13.76 7.66 19.53
C GLY A 314 13.73 6.65 18.36
N ILE A 315 14.21 5.42 18.58
CA ILE A 315 14.35 4.38 17.55
C ILE A 315 13.00 3.97 16.96
N ALA A 316 11.94 3.99 17.78
CA ALA A 316 10.57 3.70 17.33
C ALA A 316 10.12 4.60 16.15
N GLN A 317 10.72 5.79 16.01
CA GLN A 317 10.37 6.80 15.00
C GLN A 317 11.32 6.79 13.78
N PHE A 318 12.28 5.87 13.70
CA PHE A 318 13.23 5.84 12.59
C PHE A 318 12.59 5.43 11.26
N SER A 319 13.05 6.06 10.18
CA SER A 319 12.57 5.83 8.81
C SER A 319 13.69 5.71 7.77
N HIS A 320 14.96 5.76 8.19
CA HIS A 320 16.14 5.68 7.32
C HIS A 320 17.18 4.70 7.86
N THR A 321 17.86 3.98 6.97
CA THR A 321 18.93 3.02 7.30
C THR A 321 20.01 3.62 8.22
N ALA A 322 20.45 4.85 7.93
CA ALA A 322 21.50 5.51 8.71
C ALA A 322 21.12 5.70 10.19
N GLN A 323 19.84 5.97 10.49
CA GLN A 323 19.39 6.18 11.87
C GLN A 323 19.61 4.93 12.75
N TYR A 324 19.36 3.74 12.20
CA TYR A 324 19.60 2.48 12.91
C TYR A 324 21.10 2.23 13.12
N LEU A 325 21.92 2.50 12.10
CA LEU A 325 23.37 2.35 12.18
C LEU A 325 23.99 3.30 13.21
N ASP A 326 23.61 4.58 13.17
CA ASP A 326 24.11 5.62 14.06
C ASP A 326 23.71 5.37 15.53
N ALA A 327 22.54 4.75 15.75
CA ALA A 327 22.08 4.33 17.07
C ALA A 327 22.74 3.02 17.57
N GLY A 328 23.56 2.35 16.75
CA GLY A 328 24.22 1.10 17.11
C GLY A 328 23.25 -0.07 17.26
N VAL A 329 22.21 -0.13 16.42
CA VAL A 329 21.19 -1.19 16.42
C VAL A 329 21.05 -1.87 15.06
N SER A 330 20.70 -3.15 15.06
CA SER A 330 20.23 -3.88 13.88
C SER A 330 18.71 -3.83 13.79
N ILE A 331 18.18 -4.01 12.58
CA ILE A 331 16.76 -4.18 12.31
C ILE A 331 16.58 -5.41 11.43
N ASP A 332 16.19 -6.50 12.06
CA ASP A 332 16.25 -7.84 11.52
C ASP A 332 14.84 -8.32 11.12
N SER A 333 14.76 -9.12 10.05
CA SER A 333 13.51 -9.76 9.65
C SER A 333 12.99 -10.67 10.76
N ASN A 334 11.67 -10.84 10.80
CA ASN A 334 11.01 -11.91 11.54
C ASN A 334 11.51 -13.27 11.07
N THR A 335 11.50 -14.24 11.99
CA THR A 335 11.92 -15.60 11.65
C THR A 335 10.89 -16.27 10.74
N PRO A 336 11.27 -17.31 9.98
CA PRO A 336 10.31 -18.09 9.18
C PRO A 336 9.13 -18.61 10.00
N GLU A 337 9.37 -18.98 11.26
CA GLU A 337 8.34 -19.42 12.21
C GLU A 337 7.37 -18.30 12.56
N GLU A 338 7.87 -17.10 12.87
CA GLU A 338 7.04 -15.93 13.17
C GLU A 338 6.16 -15.54 11.97
N ILE A 339 6.71 -15.61 10.75
CA ILE A 339 5.98 -15.35 9.50
C ILE A 339 4.89 -16.39 9.29
N ARG A 340 5.22 -17.68 9.46
CA ARG A 340 4.26 -18.79 9.37
C ARG A 340 3.13 -18.61 10.37
N ASP A 341 3.46 -18.36 11.64
CA ASP A 341 2.47 -18.29 12.71
C ASP A 341 1.50 -17.11 12.47
N LEU A 342 1.98 -15.97 11.96
CA LEU A 342 1.11 -14.87 11.57
C LEU A 342 0.20 -15.21 10.39
N MET A 343 0.72 -15.87 9.36
CA MET A 343 -0.06 -16.27 8.18
C MET A 343 -1.15 -17.28 8.54
N ILE A 344 -0.85 -18.23 9.42
CA ILE A 344 -1.84 -19.20 9.93
C ILE A 344 -2.86 -18.51 10.84
N GLU A 345 -2.45 -17.59 11.72
CA GLU A 345 -3.39 -16.80 12.51
C GLU A 345 -4.36 -16.00 11.62
N MET A 346 -3.86 -15.34 10.58
CA MET A 346 -4.71 -14.62 9.64
C MET A 346 -5.72 -15.55 8.96
N LEU A 347 -5.26 -16.71 8.48
CA LEU A 347 -6.12 -17.70 7.84
C LEU A 347 -7.21 -18.21 8.79
N ASP A 348 -6.83 -18.60 10.01
CA ASP A 348 -7.78 -19.08 11.03
C ASP A 348 -8.81 -18.00 11.41
N ARG A 349 -8.40 -16.72 11.43
CA ARG A 349 -9.32 -15.59 11.68
C ARG A 349 -10.33 -15.43 10.55
N ILE A 350 -9.88 -15.53 9.29
CA ILE A 350 -10.75 -15.45 8.11
C ILE A 350 -11.72 -16.63 8.05
N GLU A 351 -11.26 -17.83 8.43
CA GLU A 351 -12.07 -19.04 8.48
C GLU A 351 -13.01 -19.11 9.70
N GLY A 352 -12.88 -18.16 10.64
CA GLY A 352 -13.65 -18.15 11.88
C GLY A 352 -13.27 -19.28 12.85
N SER A 353 -12.13 -19.95 12.63
CA SER A 353 -11.61 -21.03 13.46
C SER A 353 -10.63 -20.54 14.53
N TRP A 354 -10.21 -19.27 14.48
CA TRP A 354 -9.31 -18.67 15.47
C TRP A 354 -9.91 -18.68 16.88
N MET A 355 -9.19 -19.27 17.83
CA MET A 355 -9.53 -19.23 19.26
C MET A 355 -8.47 -18.44 20.02
N SER A 356 -8.88 -17.32 20.62
CA SER A 356 -7.99 -16.57 21.52
C SER A 356 -7.68 -17.39 22.77
N GLN A 357 -6.44 -17.29 23.24
CA GLN A 357 -6.01 -17.87 24.50
C GLN A 357 -6.25 -16.88 25.66
N SER A 358 -6.31 -17.41 26.88
CA SER A 358 -6.39 -16.58 28.09
C SER A 358 -5.20 -15.61 28.16
N GLY A 359 -5.48 -14.31 28.27
CA GLY A 359 -4.45 -13.27 28.32
C GLY A 359 -4.14 -12.58 26.98
N ASP A 360 -4.66 -13.08 25.86
CA ASP A 360 -4.39 -12.48 24.53
C ASP A 360 -4.92 -11.04 24.45
N ASP A 361 -6.12 -10.77 24.98
CA ASP A 361 -6.72 -9.43 24.94
C ASP A 361 -5.95 -8.42 25.80
N GLU A 362 -5.44 -8.85 26.96
CA GLU A 362 -4.57 -8.05 27.82
C GLU A 362 -3.23 -7.73 27.12
N LEU A 363 -2.65 -8.70 26.41
CA LEU A 363 -1.43 -8.50 25.62
C LEU A 363 -1.65 -7.52 24.48
N GLN A 364 -2.75 -7.64 23.72
CA GLN A 364 -3.10 -6.69 22.66
C GLN A 364 -3.23 -5.26 23.20
N LYS A 365 -3.99 -5.08 24.28
CA LYS A 365 -4.18 -3.76 24.92
C LYS A 365 -2.85 -3.19 25.42
N SER A 366 -2.02 -4.02 26.04
CA SER A 366 -0.72 -3.60 26.57
C SER A 366 0.22 -3.18 25.46
N PHE A 367 0.29 -3.97 24.38
CA PHE A 367 1.08 -3.66 23.20
C PHE A 367 0.63 -2.33 22.57
N TRP A 368 -0.64 -2.17 22.22
CA TRP A 368 -1.10 -0.96 21.52
C TRP A 368 -1.01 0.31 22.35
N ARG A 369 -1.19 0.19 23.67
CA ARG A 369 -0.93 1.28 24.61
C ARG A 369 0.54 1.69 24.57
N LYS A 370 1.46 0.72 24.70
CA LYS A 370 2.89 1.00 24.69
C LYS A 370 3.38 1.48 23.33
N TYR A 371 2.89 0.89 22.24
CA TYR A 371 3.14 1.34 20.87
C TYR A 371 2.80 2.83 20.72
N SER A 372 1.59 3.24 21.13
CA SER A 372 1.16 4.63 21.04
C SER A 372 2.02 5.59 21.87
N GLU A 373 2.51 5.13 23.03
CA GLU A 373 3.43 5.88 23.89
C GLU A 373 4.79 6.11 23.20
N VAL A 374 5.40 5.05 22.65
CA VAL A 374 6.79 5.11 22.15
C VAL A 374 6.93 5.79 20.79
N ILE A 375 5.86 5.81 19.98
CA ILE A 375 5.87 6.53 18.70
C ILE A 375 5.59 8.03 18.85
N GLY A 376 5.12 8.46 20.03
CA GLY A 376 4.92 9.88 20.37
C GLY A 376 4.02 10.62 19.37
N GLU A 377 4.50 11.74 18.83
CA GLU A 377 3.77 12.59 17.89
C GLU A 377 3.33 11.85 16.62
N GLN A 378 4.03 10.79 16.22
CA GLN A 378 3.62 9.97 15.07
C GLN A 378 2.25 9.32 15.29
N ARG A 379 1.80 9.16 16.54
CA ARG A 379 0.48 8.61 16.84
C ARG A 379 -0.65 9.42 16.21
N THR A 380 -0.55 10.75 16.19
CA THR A 380 -1.58 11.62 15.61
C THR A 380 -1.38 11.85 14.12
N ILE A 381 -0.14 11.71 13.62
CA ILE A 381 0.21 11.91 12.22
C ILE A 381 -0.16 10.68 11.38
N CYS A 382 0.14 9.48 11.88
CA CYS A 382 0.08 8.25 11.09
C CYS A 382 -1.14 7.38 11.37
N HIS A 383 -1.92 7.65 12.42
CA HIS A 383 -2.97 6.74 12.87
C HIS A 383 -4.26 7.45 13.25
N GLY A 384 -5.38 6.88 12.80
CA GLY A 384 -6.71 7.13 13.36
C GLY A 384 -6.94 6.31 14.64
N GLU A 385 -8.11 5.71 14.77
CA GLU A 385 -8.33 4.61 15.70
C GLU A 385 -7.45 3.40 15.33
N ILE A 386 -6.85 2.76 16.33
CA ILE A 386 -6.08 1.53 16.14
C ILE A 386 -7.06 0.37 16.23
N ARG A 387 -7.37 -0.25 15.09
CA ARG A 387 -8.30 -1.38 14.95
C ARG A 387 -7.59 -2.69 14.60
N ALA A 388 -6.42 -2.62 13.98
CA ALA A 388 -5.66 -3.82 13.61
C ALA A 388 -5.18 -4.58 14.85
N LYS A 389 -4.91 -5.87 14.67
CA LYS A 389 -4.31 -6.71 15.70
C LYS A 389 -2.81 -6.87 15.49
N TYR A 390 -2.09 -7.14 16.58
CA TYR A 390 -0.71 -7.60 16.51
C TYR A 390 -0.66 -9.13 16.58
N GLY A 391 0.34 -9.79 16.02
CA GLY A 391 0.42 -11.27 16.04
C GLY A 391 0.32 -11.85 17.46
N ALA A 392 -0.68 -12.70 17.71
CA ALA A 392 -0.98 -13.18 19.06
C ALA A 392 0.11 -14.14 19.56
N GLN A 393 0.57 -15.06 18.71
CA GLN A 393 1.68 -15.96 19.06
C GLN A 393 2.95 -15.17 19.36
N PHE A 394 3.26 -14.17 18.52
CA PHE A 394 4.40 -13.29 18.75
C PHE A 394 4.31 -12.57 20.10
N LEU A 395 3.16 -12.00 20.47
CA LEU A 395 3.02 -11.34 21.78
C LEU A 395 3.17 -12.32 22.95
N ARG A 396 2.68 -13.56 22.81
CA ARG A 396 2.80 -14.59 23.85
C ARG A 396 4.25 -14.99 24.10
N ASP A 397 5.02 -15.14 23.02
CA ASP A 397 6.43 -15.54 23.09
C ASP A 397 7.34 -14.38 23.51
N ASN A 398 6.86 -13.14 23.38
CA ASN A 398 7.65 -11.93 23.56
C ASN A 398 7.02 -10.95 24.57
N ARG A 399 6.54 -11.45 25.72
CA ARG A 399 5.90 -10.61 26.74
C ARG A 399 6.85 -9.55 27.33
N ASP A 400 8.13 -9.92 27.46
CA ASP A 400 9.21 -9.05 27.94
C ASP A 400 9.47 -7.87 27.01
N TRP A 401 9.14 -8.01 25.72
CA TRP A 401 9.29 -6.98 24.71
C TRP A 401 8.33 -5.80 24.92
N ILE A 402 7.16 -6.03 25.52
CA ILE A 402 6.13 -4.99 25.72
C ILE A 402 6.49 -4.03 26.88
N LEU A 403 7.33 -4.46 27.83
CA LEU A 403 7.59 -3.78 29.10
C LEU A 403 8.02 -2.31 28.96
#